data_AF-A0A0V1AYR6-F1
#
_entry.id   AF-A0A0V1AYR6-F1
#
_cell.length_a   1.000
_cell.length_b   1.000
_cell.length_c   1.000
_cell.angle_alpha   90.00
_cell.angle_beta   90.00
_cell.angle_gamma   90.00
#
_symmetry.space_group_name_H-M   'P 1'
#
loop_
_entity.id
_entity.type
_entity.pdbx_description
1 polymer ?
#
loop_
_entity_poly.entity_id
_entity_poly.type
_entity_poly.pdbx_seq_one_letter_code
_entity_poly.pdbx_strand_id
1 'polypeptide(L)'
;KFWEYHFRPKIDAEKFQRQYAYSIRHNYGEEGKRADYAVYSCLKIIMNNPPGIRDLNGCPFKHCDAEHLQQLLKNCGIHKDNIRNLVNYASNNHYNKACSIFFDCMHKLPEGVLGEFITHPNEYFDESRKLYSRSSSKK
;
A
#
# COMPACT_ATOMS: atom_id res chain seq x y z
N LYS A 1 13.18 7.46 -14.46
CA LYS A 1 14.06 8.09 -13.44
C LYS A 1 14.01 7.35 -12.10
N PHE A 2 12.88 7.29 -11.39
CA PHE A 2 12.75 6.60 -10.09
C PHE A 2 13.28 5.15 -10.12
N TRP A 3 12.77 4.34 -11.03
CA TRP A 3 13.14 2.92 -11.15
C TRP A 3 14.63 2.70 -11.43
N GLU A 4 15.16 3.40 -12.43
CA GLU A 4 16.57 3.32 -12.79
C GLU A 4 17.47 3.67 -11.60
N TYR A 5 17.16 4.74 -10.87
CA TYR A 5 17.92 5.16 -9.69
C TYR A 5 17.98 4.08 -8.61
N HIS A 6 16.85 3.45 -8.29
CA HIS A 6 16.80 2.40 -7.25
C HIS A 6 17.36 1.05 -7.73
N PHE A 7 17.48 0.83 -9.04
CA PHE A 7 18.03 -0.40 -9.61
C PHE A 7 19.56 -0.35 -9.75
N ARG A 8 20.14 0.86 -9.85
CA ARG A 8 21.59 1.11 -10.00
C ARG A 8 22.51 0.31 -9.06
N PRO A 9 22.20 0.10 -7.77
CA PRO A 9 23.08 -0.65 -6.89
C PRO A 9 23.32 -2.10 -7.33
N LYS A 10 22.45 -2.67 -8.19
CA LYS A 10 22.54 -4.06 -8.66
C LYS A 10 22.51 -4.20 -10.18
N ILE A 11 22.09 -3.18 -10.91
CA ILE A 11 21.80 -3.22 -12.35
C ILE A 11 22.36 -1.95 -12.99
N ASP A 12 23.27 -2.08 -13.95
CA ASP A 12 23.78 -0.94 -14.72
C ASP A 12 22.71 -0.34 -15.66
N ALA A 13 23.01 0.85 -16.19
CA ALA A 13 22.07 1.59 -17.02
C ALA A 13 21.70 0.84 -18.32
N GLU A 14 22.66 0.18 -18.97
CA GLU A 14 22.41 -0.53 -20.24
C GLU A 14 21.48 -1.73 -20.01
N LYS A 15 21.77 -2.54 -18.99
CA LYS A 15 20.93 -3.67 -18.58
C LYS A 15 19.54 -3.20 -18.14
N PHE A 16 19.44 -2.07 -17.44
CA PHE A 16 18.14 -1.50 -17.08
C PHE A 16 17.31 -1.15 -18.33
N GLN A 17 17.90 -0.46 -19.31
CA GLN A 17 17.21 -0.09 -20.55
C GLN A 17 16.74 -1.33 -21.31
N ARG A 18 17.59 -2.36 -21.40
CA ARG A 18 17.27 -3.59 -22.12
C ARG A 18 16.19 -4.44 -21.46
N GLN A 19 16.18 -4.52 -20.12
CA GLN A 19 15.36 -5.52 -19.41
C GLN A 19 14.09 -4.94 -18.75
N TYR A 20 14.07 -3.67 -18.38
CA TYR A 20 13.01 -3.11 -17.52
C TYR A 20 12.33 -1.88 -18.10
N ALA A 21 13.07 -1.01 -18.81
CA ALA A 21 12.54 0.27 -19.26
C ALA A 21 11.31 0.14 -20.18
N TYR A 22 11.28 -0.86 -21.06
CA TYR A 22 10.13 -1.14 -21.92
C TYR A 22 8.86 -1.46 -21.12
N SER A 23 8.94 -2.37 -20.14
CA SER A 23 7.79 -2.75 -19.32
C SER A 23 7.24 -1.56 -18.53
N ILE A 24 8.13 -0.70 -18.02
CA ILE A 24 7.71 0.53 -17.33
C ILE A 24 6.96 1.45 -18.29
N ARG A 25 7.52 1.77 -19.47
CA ARG A 25 6.83 2.63 -20.44
C ARG A 25 5.50 2.05 -20.90
N HIS A 26 5.44 0.73 -21.08
CA HIS A 26 4.19 0.04 -21.40
C HIS A 26 3.12 0.19 -20.31
N ASN A 27 3.50 0.12 -19.01
CA ASN A 27 2.57 0.34 -17.91
C ASN A 27 2.01 1.77 -17.87
N TYR A 28 2.75 2.75 -18.41
CA TYR A 28 2.30 4.13 -18.58
C TYR A 28 1.58 4.36 -19.91
N GLY A 29 1.33 3.31 -20.71
CA GLY A 29 0.66 3.43 -22.00
C GLY A 29 1.51 4.07 -23.09
N GLU A 30 2.83 4.18 -22.92
CA GLU A 30 3.73 4.80 -23.90
C GLU A 30 4.20 3.82 -24.99
N GLU A 31 3.99 2.51 -24.79
CA GLU A 31 4.45 1.43 -25.67
C GLU A 31 3.32 0.46 -26.02
N GLY A 32 3.51 -0.35 -27.07
CA GLY A 32 2.56 -1.39 -27.49
C GLY A 32 1.19 -0.81 -27.84
N LYS A 33 0.11 -1.40 -27.30
CA LYS A 33 -1.29 -0.97 -27.54
C LYS A 33 -1.66 0.37 -26.90
N ARG A 34 -0.73 1.01 -26.15
CA ARG A 34 -0.94 2.28 -25.45
C ARG A 34 -2.19 2.31 -24.57
N ALA A 35 -2.44 1.22 -23.86
CA ALA A 35 -3.59 1.12 -22.99
C ALA A 35 -3.37 1.90 -21.69
N ASP A 36 -4.46 2.50 -21.20
CA ASP A 36 -4.51 3.10 -19.88
C ASP A 36 -4.73 2.02 -18.82
N TYR A 37 -3.65 1.64 -18.12
CA TYR A 37 -3.67 0.60 -17.11
C TYR A 37 -4.12 1.19 -15.77
N ALA A 38 -5.38 0.92 -15.39
CA ALA A 38 -5.88 1.25 -14.08
C ALA A 38 -5.04 0.61 -12.96
N VAL A 39 -4.71 1.42 -11.95
CA VAL A 39 -4.04 0.97 -10.73
C VAL A 39 -4.93 -0.05 -10.01
N TYR A 40 -4.31 -0.97 -9.26
CA TYR A 40 -5.05 -2.06 -8.64
C TYR A 40 -5.81 -1.60 -7.41
N SER A 41 -7.09 -1.95 -7.34
CA SER A 41 -7.93 -1.82 -6.15
C SER A 41 -7.49 -2.77 -5.03
N CYS A 42 -7.91 -2.50 -3.79
CA CYS A 42 -7.66 -3.41 -2.66
C CYS A 42 -8.19 -4.81 -2.98
N LEU A 43 -9.39 -4.93 -3.54
CA LEU A 43 -9.96 -6.23 -3.94
C LEU A 43 -9.03 -6.99 -4.88
N LYS A 44 -8.52 -6.31 -5.93
CA LYS A 44 -7.61 -6.92 -6.89
C LYS A 44 -6.28 -7.33 -6.24
N ILE A 45 -5.74 -6.52 -5.33
CA ILE A 45 -4.49 -6.81 -4.59
C ILE A 45 -4.67 -7.99 -3.61
N ILE A 46 -5.84 -8.11 -2.99
CA ILE A 46 -6.14 -9.16 -2.01
C ILE A 46 -6.43 -10.49 -2.72
N MET A 47 -7.10 -10.45 -3.87
CA MET A 47 -7.57 -11.66 -4.56
C MET A 47 -6.60 -12.18 -5.63
N ASN A 48 -5.82 -11.31 -6.28
CA ASN A 48 -4.99 -11.71 -7.41
C ASN A 48 -3.50 -11.69 -7.05
N ASN A 49 -2.76 -12.68 -7.57
CA ASN A 49 -1.32 -12.83 -7.43
C ASN A 49 -0.86 -12.83 -5.96
N PRO A 50 -1.23 -13.85 -5.17
CA PRO A 50 -0.72 -13.99 -3.81
C PRO A 50 0.82 -14.00 -3.83
N PRO A 51 1.49 -13.29 -2.89
CA PRO A 51 2.94 -13.20 -2.86
C PRO A 51 3.58 -14.57 -2.57
N GLY A 52 4.69 -14.87 -3.25
CA GLY A 52 5.58 -15.97 -2.88
C GLY A 52 6.52 -15.61 -1.72
N ILE A 53 7.37 -16.56 -1.32
CA ILE A 53 8.26 -16.45 -0.12
C ILE A 53 9.19 -15.22 -0.15
N ARG A 54 9.52 -14.70 -1.33
CA ARG A 54 10.43 -13.56 -1.50
C ARG A 54 9.75 -12.32 -2.08
N ASP A 55 8.45 -12.41 -2.33
CA ASP A 55 7.70 -11.31 -2.91
C ASP A 55 7.20 -10.36 -1.82
N LEU A 56 7.08 -9.09 -2.16
CA LEU A 56 6.63 -8.03 -1.25
C LEU A 56 5.31 -7.39 -1.70
N ASN A 57 4.65 -7.97 -2.70
CA ASN A 57 3.33 -7.50 -3.16
C ASN A 57 2.19 -8.03 -2.28
N GLY A 58 1.00 -7.45 -2.46
CA GLY A 58 -0.21 -7.90 -1.78
C GLY A 58 -0.63 -6.98 -0.62
N CYS A 59 -1.71 -7.36 0.05
CA CYS A 59 -2.21 -6.68 1.25
C CYS A 59 -1.58 -7.27 2.52
N PRO A 60 -0.88 -6.47 3.37
CA PRO A 60 -0.30 -6.96 4.62
C PRO A 60 -1.33 -7.57 5.58
N PHE A 61 -2.54 -7.00 5.64
CA PHE A 61 -3.62 -7.53 6.48
C PHE A 61 -4.17 -8.88 5.99
N LYS A 62 -3.83 -9.31 4.77
CA LYS A 62 -4.20 -10.63 4.22
C LYS A 62 -3.03 -11.60 4.22
N HIS A 63 -1.87 -11.15 3.76
CA HIS A 63 -0.77 -12.02 3.36
C HIS A 63 0.36 -12.10 4.38
N CYS A 64 0.44 -11.19 5.35
CA CYS A 64 1.31 -11.39 6.50
C CYS A 64 0.61 -12.30 7.51
N ASP A 65 1.36 -13.20 8.14
CA ASP A 65 0.86 -13.88 9.33
C ASP A 65 0.66 -12.91 10.50
N ALA A 66 -0.05 -13.37 11.53
CA ALA A 66 -0.43 -12.55 12.66
C ALA A 66 0.77 -12.05 13.47
N GLU A 67 1.87 -12.81 13.53
CA GLU A 67 3.05 -12.42 14.30
C GLU A 67 3.82 -11.31 13.58
N HIS A 68 4.08 -11.49 12.29
CA HIS A 68 4.71 -10.47 11.46
C HIS A 68 3.86 -9.21 11.37
N LEU A 69 2.53 -9.33 11.22
CA LEU A 69 1.63 -8.18 11.21
C LEU A 69 1.70 -7.40 12.53
N GLN A 70 1.73 -8.08 13.68
CA GLN A 70 1.89 -7.41 14.99
C GLN A 70 3.21 -6.64 15.09
N GLN A 71 4.31 -7.24 14.63
CA GLN A 71 5.62 -6.59 14.62
C GLN A 71 5.63 -5.36 13.72
N LEU A 72 5.06 -5.45 12.51
CA LEU A 72 4.93 -4.32 11.59
C LEU A 72 4.13 -3.17 12.21
N LEU A 73 2.95 -3.46 12.78
CA LEU A 73 2.11 -2.45 13.42
C LEU A 73 2.80 -1.79 14.62
N LYS A 74 3.55 -2.58 15.41
CA LYS A 74 4.37 -2.05 16.51
C LYS A 74 5.46 -1.11 15.99
N ASN A 75 6.14 -1.47 14.91
CA ASN A 75 7.17 -0.63 14.28
C ASN A 75 6.59 0.66 13.67
N CYS A 76 5.33 0.65 13.26
CA CYS A 76 4.59 1.86 12.87
C CYS A 76 4.17 2.75 14.04
N GLY A 77 4.42 2.35 15.29
CA GLY A 77 4.07 3.13 16.49
C GLY A 77 2.62 3.01 16.94
N ILE A 78 1.90 1.97 16.49
CA ILE A 78 0.51 1.73 16.88
C ILE A 78 0.43 1.25 18.34
N HIS A 79 -0.53 1.77 19.11
CA HIS A 79 -0.75 1.36 20.50
C HIS A 79 -1.17 -0.13 20.60
N LYS A 80 -0.71 -0.82 21.64
CA LYS A 80 -0.89 -2.28 21.82
C LYS A 80 -2.36 -2.73 21.72
N ASP A 81 -3.29 -1.95 22.27
CA ASP A 81 -4.72 -2.26 22.22
C ASP A 81 -5.27 -2.23 20.78
N ASN A 82 -4.84 -1.26 19.97
CA ASN A 82 -5.23 -1.15 18.57
C ASN A 82 -4.58 -2.25 17.72
N ILE A 83 -3.33 -2.65 18.03
CA ILE A 83 -2.68 -3.79 17.36
C ILE A 83 -3.54 -5.05 17.51
N ARG A 84 -3.99 -5.35 18.72
CA ARG A 84 -4.84 -6.53 18.97
C ARG A 84 -6.12 -6.49 18.14
N ASN A 85 -6.79 -5.33 18.08
CA ASN A 85 -8.00 -5.16 17.30
C ASN A 85 -7.75 -5.32 15.79
N LEU A 86 -6.69 -4.70 15.26
CA LEU A 86 -6.31 -4.78 13.84
C LEU A 86 -6.00 -6.21 13.41
N VAL A 87 -5.26 -6.95 14.22
CA VAL A 87 -4.93 -8.37 13.96
C VAL A 87 -6.21 -9.20 14.00
N ASN A 88 -7.11 -8.96 14.96
CA ASN A 88 -8.39 -9.65 15.01
C ASN A 88 -9.24 -9.38 13.76
N TYR A 89 -9.31 -8.14 13.28
CA TYR A 89 -10.01 -7.82 12.03
C TYR A 89 -9.38 -8.52 10.82
N ALA A 90 -8.06 -8.53 10.72
CA ALA A 90 -7.33 -9.26 9.69
C ALA A 90 -7.65 -10.77 9.70
N SER A 91 -7.61 -11.42 10.88
CA SER A 91 -7.93 -12.84 11.04
C SER A 91 -9.39 -13.18 10.70
N ASN A 92 -10.32 -12.23 10.86
CA ASN A 92 -11.73 -12.37 10.46
C ASN A 92 -12.00 -11.93 9.02
N ASN A 93 -10.96 -11.80 8.18
CA ASN A 93 -11.05 -11.39 6.78
C ASN A 93 -11.60 -9.96 6.54
N HIS A 94 -11.62 -9.12 7.57
CA HIS A 94 -12.05 -7.72 7.49
C HIS A 94 -10.88 -6.79 7.11
N TYR A 95 -10.23 -7.05 5.98
CA TYR A 95 -8.97 -6.39 5.60
C TYR A 95 -9.10 -4.88 5.37
N ASN A 96 -10.15 -4.44 4.65
CA ASN A 96 -10.38 -3.01 4.38
C ASN A 96 -10.69 -2.25 5.67
N LYS A 97 -11.42 -2.88 6.60
CA LYS A 97 -11.69 -2.33 7.93
C LYS A 97 -10.39 -2.19 8.73
N ALA A 98 -9.55 -3.23 8.75
CA ALA A 98 -8.24 -3.16 9.40
C ALA A 98 -7.37 -2.03 8.81
N CYS A 99 -7.33 -1.89 7.48
CA CYS A 99 -6.62 -0.80 6.81
C CYS A 99 -7.16 0.60 7.19
N SER A 100 -8.48 0.74 7.28
CA SER A 100 -9.14 2.01 7.62
C SER A 100 -8.88 2.39 9.09
N ILE A 101 -8.95 1.45 10.02
CA ILE A 101 -8.62 1.70 11.43
C ILE A 101 -7.12 2.02 11.58
N PHE A 102 -6.26 1.37 10.81
CA PHE A 102 -4.85 1.71 10.76
C PHE A 102 -4.63 3.14 10.27
N PHE A 103 -5.36 3.58 9.24
CA PHE A 103 -5.35 4.98 8.78
C PHE A 103 -5.71 5.94 9.91
N ASP A 104 -6.81 5.69 10.63
CA ASP A 104 -7.25 6.54 11.74
C ASP A 104 -6.19 6.63 12.84
N CYS A 105 -5.59 5.48 13.20
CA CYS A 105 -4.51 5.43 14.19
C CYS A 105 -3.29 6.25 13.77
N MET A 106 -2.85 6.12 12.51
CA MET A 106 -1.69 6.84 11.99
C MET A 106 -1.91 8.36 11.93
N HIS A 107 -3.15 8.79 11.72
CA HIS A 107 -3.51 10.21 11.67
C HIS A 107 -4.02 10.77 13.00
N LYS A 108 -4.05 9.95 14.07
CA LYS A 108 -4.59 10.31 15.40
C LYS A 108 -6.04 10.80 15.33
N LEU A 109 -6.84 10.17 14.48
CA LEU A 109 -8.26 10.43 14.33
C LEU A 109 -9.08 9.46 15.18
N PRO A 110 -10.31 9.83 15.59
CA PRO A 110 -11.30 8.88 16.06
C PRO A 110 -11.54 7.76 15.03
N GLU A 111 -11.92 6.57 15.51
CA GLU A 111 -12.24 5.44 14.63
C GLU A 111 -13.47 5.75 13.75
N GLY A 112 -13.37 5.49 12.45
CA GLY A 112 -14.47 5.59 11.51
C GLY A 112 -14.78 7.00 11.01
N VAL A 113 -13.86 7.96 11.17
CA VAL A 113 -14.06 9.36 10.74
C VAL A 113 -14.34 9.50 9.24
N LEU A 114 -13.80 8.61 8.42
CA LEU A 114 -14.05 8.61 6.97
C LEU A 114 -15.49 8.15 6.60
N GLY A 115 -16.24 7.56 7.53
CA GLY A 115 -17.60 7.05 7.31
C GLY A 115 -17.67 5.75 6.51
N GLU A 116 -16.85 5.61 5.46
CA GLU A 116 -16.71 4.40 4.65
C GLU A 116 -15.30 3.79 4.78
N PHE A 117 -15.17 2.51 4.41
CA PHE A 117 -13.88 1.83 4.42
C PHE A 117 -13.09 2.11 3.15
N ILE A 118 -11.79 2.33 3.30
CA ILE A 118 -10.87 2.53 2.18
C ILE A 118 -10.83 1.28 1.30
N THR A 119 -11.01 1.44 0.00
CA THR A 119 -11.07 0.34 -0.99
C THR A 119 -9.99 0.41 -2.07
N HIS A 120 -9.20 1.50 -2.11
CA HIS A 120 -8.10 1.65 -3.05
C HIS A 120 -6.83 2.22 -2.37
N PRO A 121 -5.61 1.74 -2.69
CA PRO A 121 -4.37 2.32 -2.15
C PRO A 121 -4.19 3.80 -2.47
N ASN A 122 -4.50 4.24 -3.70
CA ASN A 122 -4.46 5.66 -4.06
C ASN A 122 -5.48 6.50 -3.26
N GLU A 123 -6.67 5.95 -2.94
CA GLU A 123 -7.64 6.63 -2.07
C GLU A 123 -7.05 6.86 -0.67
N TYR A 124 -6.41 5.84 -0.08
CA TYR A 124 -5.67 5.98 1.18
C TYR A 124 -4.67 7.15 1.11
N PHE A 125 -3.89 7.19 0.04
CA PHE A 125 -2.87 8.21 -0.16
C PHE A 125 -3.48 9.60 -0.29
N ASP A 126 -4.51 9.76 -1.12
CA ASP A 126 -5.15 11.05 -1.39
C ASP A 126 -5.82 11.61 -0.12
N GLU A 127 -6.52 10.77 0.65
CA GLU A 127 -7.09 11.18 1.94
C GLU A 127 -6.02 11.58 2.96
N SER A 128 -4.93 10.82 3.04
CA SER A 128 -3.78 11.18 3.90
C SER A 128 -3.18 12.54 3.51
N ARG A 129 -3.02 12.80 2.20
CA ARG A 129 -2.51 14.08 1.69
C ARG A 129 -3.45 15.23 1.98
N LYS A 130 -4.77 15.04 1.88
CA LYS A 130 -5.77 16.06 2.25
C LYS A 130 -5.61 16.47 3.72
N LEU A 131 -5.44 15.52 4.63
CA LEU A 131 -5.22 15.80 6.06
C LEU A 131 -3.92 16.58 6.31
N TYR A 132 -2.84 16.22 5.61
CA TYR A 132 -1.55 16.91 5.73
C TYR A 132 -1.59 18.37 5.22
N SER A 133 -2.28 18.61 4.10
CA SER A 133 -2.43 19.98 3.57
C SER A 133 -3.21 20.88 4.54
N ARG A 134 -4.28 20.37 5.14
CA ARG A 134 -5.11 21.11 6.12
C ARG A 134 -4.37 21.44 7.41
N SER A 135 -3.45 20.58 7.86
CA SER A 135 -2.64 20.85 9.04
C SER A 135 -1.53 21.88 8.76
N SER A 136 -1.07 21.97 7.51
CA SER A 136 -0.06 22.95 7.08
C SER A 136 -0.64 24.36 6.90
N SER A 137 -1.90 24.49 6.49
CA SER A 137 -2.59 25.80 6.37
C SER A 137 -3.02 26.41 7.72
N LYS A 138 -2.84 25.70 8.84
CA LYS A 138 -3.16 26.17 10.20
C LYS A 138 -1.92 26.64 10.98
N LYS A 139 -0.76 26.78 10.31
CA LYS A 139 0.46 27.36 10.87
C LYS A 139 0.76 28.71 10.26
#